data_AF-A0A352W469-F1
#
_entry.id   AF-A0A352W469-F1
#
_cell.length_a   1.000
_cell.length_b   1.000
_cell.length_c   1.000
_cell.angle_alpha   90.00
_cell.angle_beta   90.00
_cell.angle_gamma   90.00
#
_symmetry.space_group_name_H-M   'P 1'
#
loop_
_entity.id
_entity.type
_entity.pdbx_description
1 polymer ?
#
loop_
_entity_poly.entity_id
_entity_poly.type
_entity_poly.pdbx_seq_one_letter_code
_entity_poly.pdbx_strand_id
1 'polypeptide(L)'
;MNRSGILKIFFSCSIIINILLAACLLYYSGNLIYRKIFPRQISSFTENIIPVPDKPAFLPGAGRLKMLENSNTAQIIRKYLEADERLELTEYPAEFTSGILPESLRLLPGFQLYVLCVFSRPLDYKGLLAVERADFETRSKIRTEYLGKKHGIFFGAFRNLKNLSACGPVSKIYILSSFTARGYYKIICRTMEAQDRMTYRWYLPHSRPGKELLERRDFLTGDYRLLSRSVTENIYTAVFSTSGQPVTLYCELLYYVQMEEMLKNHVLTSGHIKLADYYQTMQNSYPELYGIFTKQSEKIKFSPYVDSLAEKIKSSSSPAEVWRSLSAEISRDIRYDYEKRRLFFSGQIVYTNIADMYMPAPLLGEKKIGACPESSSLEAAVMRRIGIAARTATRAGHVYAEVFTPQAGWLTTSLTINEIPLCVSTNEEQSYFVHWEPYVPAKVVAWESLLYPRIQYE
;
A
#
# COMPACT_ATOMS: atom_id res chain seq x y z
N MET A 1 -62.67 -9.38 9.08
CA MET A 1 -61.35 -9.04 9.68
C MET A 1 -61.55 -7.94 10.72
N ASN A 2 -60.91 -8.05 11.89
CA ASN A 2 -61.24 -7.22 13.05
C ASN A 2 -60.46 -5.88 13.04
N ARG A 3 -61.14 -4.75 12.77
CA ARG A 3 -60.52 -3.41 12.64
C ARG A 3 -59.75 -2.96 13.91
N SER A 4 -60.11 -3.49 15.08
CA SER A 4 -59.43 -3.24 16.36
C SER A 4 -57.95 -3.68 16.36
N GLY A 5 -57.60 -4.76 15.66
CA GLY A 5 -56.23 -5.29 15.66
C GLY A 5 -55.24 -4.41 14.88
N ILE A 6 -55.67 -3.84 13.76
CA ILE A 6 -54.81 -3.02 12.89
C ILE A 6 -54.43 -1.71 13.59
N LEU A 7 -55.37 -1.07 14.29
CA LEU A 7 -55.10 0.20 14.98
C LEU A 7 -54.04 0.06 16.08
N LYS A 8 -54.04 -1.07 16.81
CA LYS A 8 -53.03 -1.36 17.84
C LYS A 8 -51.62 -1.50 17.25
N ILE A 9 -51.48 -2.17 16.11
CA ILE A 9 -50.18 -2.35 15.43
C ILE A 9 -49.59 -1.00 15.01
N PHE A 10 -50.40 -0.12 14.39
CA PHE A 10 -49.95 1.22 14.02
C PHE A 10 -49.52 2.07 15.23
N PHE A 11 -50.23 1.97 16.36
CA PHE A 11 -49.87 2.68 17.58
C PHE A 11 -48.53 2.17 18.16
N SER A 12 -48.33 0.85 18.19
CA SER A 12 -47.06 0.24 18.63
C SER A 12 -45.87 0.62 17.74
N CYS A 13 -46.05 0.64 16.41
CA CYS A 13 -44.99 1.06 15.48
C CYS A 13 -44.63 2.55 15.65
N SER A 14 -45.61 3.42 15.86
CA SER A 14 -45.38 4.86 16.09
C SER A 14 -44.55 5.09 17.36
N ILE A 15 -44.85 4.38 18.46
CA ILE A 15 -44.11 4.49 19.72
C ILE A 15 -42.64 4.05 19.53
N ILE A 16 -42.40 2.92 18.84
CA ILE A 16 -41.04 2.41 18.58
C ILE A 16 -40.22 3.40 17.74
N ILE A 17 -40.82 4.00 16.70
CA ILE A 17 -40.16 5.00 15.85
C ILE A 17 -39.76 6.24 16.66
N ASN A 18 -40.65 6.73 17.55
CA ASN A 18 -40.35 7.88 18.40
C ASN A 18 -39.24 7.59 19.43
N ILE A 19 -39.21 6.39 20.01
CA ILE A 19 -38.12 5.96 20.93
C ILE A 19 -36.78 5.92 20.18
N LEU A 20 -36.73 5.38 18.97
CA LEU A 20 -35.52 5.34 18.15
C LEU A 20 -35.04 6.75 17.76
N LEU A 21 -35.95 7.65 17.37
CA LEU A 21 -35.63 9.05 17.10
C LEU A 21 -35.07 9.77 18.33
N ALA A 22 -35.66 9.57 19.51
CA ALA A 22 -35.15 10.13 20.77
C ALA A 22 -33.75 9.60 21.10
N ALA A 23 -33.49 8.31 20.93
CA ALA A 23 -32.18 7.70 21.14
C ALA A 23 -31.12 8.25 20.16
N CYS A 24 -31.47 8.41 18.87
CA CYS A 24 -30.59 9.04 17.89
C CYS A 24 -30.28 10.50 18.22
N LEU A 25 -31.28 11.29 18.67
CA LEU A 25 -31.09 12.68 19.09
C LEU A 25 -30.18 12.80 20.32
N LEU A 26 -30.37 11.92 21.33
CA LEU A 26 -29.51 11.86 22.52
C LEU A 26 -28.07 11.45 22.18
N TYR A 27 -27.88 10.52 21.24
CA TYR A 27 -26.55 10.14 20.76
C TYR A 27 -25.85 11.30 20.01
N TYR A 28 -26.60 12.08 19.23
CA TYR A 28 -26.08 13.23 18.49
C TYR A 28 -25.75 14.41 19.42
N SER A 29 -26.63 14.72 20.39
CA SER A 29 -26.38 15.78 21.37
C SER A 29 -25.23 15.41 22.32
N GLY A 30 -25.12 14.14 22.72
CA GLY A 30 -23.98 13.61 23.46
C GLY A 30 -22.66 13.79 22.73
N ASN A 31 -22.61 13.48 21.41
CA ASN A 31 -21.44 13.73 20.57
C ASN A 31 -21.09 15.23 20.42
N LEU A 32 -22.11 16.10 20.32
CA LEU A 32 -21.89 17.56 20.27
C LEU A 32 -21.32 18.11 21.59
N ILE A 33 -21.83 17.63 22.71
CA ILE A 33 -21.40 18.03 24.06
C ILE A 33 -19.98 17.50 24.33
N TYR A 34 -19.69 16.24 23.98
CA TYR A 34 -18.35 15.65 24.13
C TYR A 34 -17.28 16.44 23.35
N ARG A 35 -17.60 16.91 22.13
CA ARG A 35 -16.73 17.79 21.33
C ARG A 35 -16.56 19.21 21.90
N LYS A 36 -17.47 19.67 22.76
CA LYS A 36 -17.37 20.98 23.45
C LYS A 36 -16.62 20.90 24.79
N ILE A 37 -16.77 19.79 25.52
CA ILE A 37 -16.17 19.62 26.86
C ILE A 37 -14.71 19.13 26.78
N PHE A 38 -14.32 18.41 25.73
CA PHE A 38 -12.95 17.95 25.51
C PHE A 38 -12.29 18.67 24.31
N PRO A 39 -11.90 19.96 24.43
CA PRO A 39 -10.96 20.54 23.49
C PRO A 39 -9.64 19.77 23.60
N ARG A 40 -9.14 19.26 22.47
CA ARG A 40 -7.91 18.44 22.41
C ARG A 40 -6.74 19.19 23.04
N GLN A 41 -6.17 18.65 24.12
CA GLN A 41 -4.79 18.96 24.48
C GLN A 41 -3.87 18.43 23.37
N ILE A 42 -3.41 19.35 22.51
CA ILE A 42 -2.35 19.09 21.55
C ILE A 42 -1.04 19.55 22.19
N SER A 43 -0.42 18.64 22.92
CA SER A 43 0.94 18.69 23.45
C SER A 43 1.37 17.22 23.60
N SER A 44 2.38 16.68 22.92
CA SER A 44 3.71 17.23 22.67
C SER A 44 4.32 16.67 21.36
N PHE A 45 4.06 17.33 20.22
CA PHE A 45 4.56 16.86 18.91
C PHE A 45 5.02 17.98 17.96
N THR A 46 5.12 19.23 18.45
CA THR A 46 5.23 20.44 17.64
C THR A 46 6.53 21.23 17.87
N GLU A 47 7.61 20.60 18.33
CA GLU A 47 8.91 21.28 18.48
C GLU A 47 9.67 21.47 17.15
N ASN A 48 9.22 20.86 16.05
CA ASN A 48 9.78 21.07 14.69
C ASN A 48 8.71 21.27 13.60
N ILE A 49 7.47 21.64 13.97
CA ILE A 49 6.39 21.92 13.01
C ILE A 49 6.14 23.42 12.98
N ILE A 50 6.61 24.09 11.91
CA ILE A 50 6.28 25.50 11.67
C ILE A 50 4.77 25.59 11.36
N PRO A 51 3.97 26.32 12.15
CA PRO A 51 2.56 26.50 11.85
C PRO A 51 2.39 27.37 10.60
N VAL A 52 1.60 26.89 9.64
CA VAL A 52 1.22 27.67 8.45
C VAL A 52 0.18 28.72 8.88
N PRO A 53 0.35 30.02 8.57
CA PRO A 53 -0.65 31.03 8.91
C PRO A 53 -1.95 30.81 8.13
N ASP A 54 -3.08 30.99 8.81
CA ASP A 54 -4.42 30.79 8.26
C ASP A 54 -4.68 31.63 7.00
N LYS A 55 -5.25 30.99 5.96
CA LYS A 55 -5.80 31.65 4.78
C LYS A 55 -7.17 31.03 4.41
N PRO A 56 -8.05 31.80 3.76
CA PRO A 56 -9.48 31.74 4.02
C PRO A 56 -10.20 30.50 3.46
N ALA A 57 -11.39 30.25 4.01
CA ALA A 57 -12.23 29.09 3.73
C ALA A 57 -12.47 28.87 2.23
N PHE A 58 -12.02 27.71 1.74
CA PHE A 58 -12.32 27.22 0.39
C PHE A 58 -13.66 26.48 0.38
N LEU A 59 -14.60 26.92 -0.45
CA LEU A 59 -15.89 26.26 -0.66
C LEU A 59 -15.70 24.89 -1.36
N PRO A 60 -16.47 23.84 -0.98
CA PRO A 60 -16.34 22.52 -1.59
C PRO A 60 -17.19 22.37 -2.87
N GLY A 61 -16.69 21.57 -3.81
CA GLY A 61 -17.55 20.73 -4.67
C GLY A 61 -18.25 21.36 -5.88
N ALA A 62 -17.50 21.86 -6.87
CA ALA A 62 -17.97 21.91 -8.27
C ALA A 62 -16.82 22.05 -9.30
N GLY A 63 -15.88 22.96 -9.06
CA GLY A 63 -14.91 23.40 -10.07
C GLY A 63 -13.81 22.41 -10.47
N ARG A 64 -13.52 21.37 -9.67
CA ARG A 64 -12.38 20.46 -9.93
C ARG A 64 -12.61 19.45 -11.07
N LEU A 65 -13.85 19.14 -11.44
CA LEU A 65 -14.13 18.19 -12.51
C LEU A 65 -13.85 18.79 -13.90
N LYS A 66 -14.24 20.04 -14.16
CA LYS A 66 -14.03 20.71 -15.46
C LYS A 66 -12.57 21.01 -15.81
N MET A 67 -11.65 21.07 -14.83
CA MET A 67 -10.22 21.28 -15.11
C MET A 67 -9.49 20.00 -15.58
N LEU A 68 -10.06 18.81 -15.35
CA LEU A 68 -9.45 17.57 -15.80
C LEU A 68 -9.77 17.26 -17.27
N GLU A 69 -10.98 17.56 -17.74
CA GLU A 69 -11.49 17.19 -19.07
C GLU A 69 -10.62 17.70 -20.25
N ASN A 70 -9.94 18.84 -20.09
CA ASN A 70 -9.07 19.44 -21.11
C ASN A 70 -7.57 19.18 -20.90
N SER A 71 -7.19 18.28 -19.99
CA SER A 71 -5.79 17.90 -19.79
C SER A 71 -5.37 16.75 -20.71
N ASN A 72 -4.11 16.76 -21.17
CA ASN A 72 -3.51 15.60 -21.86
C ASN A 72 -3.70 14.31 -21.03
N THR A 73 -3.64 14.40 -19.69
CA THR A 73 -3.90 13.30 -18.77
C THR A 73 -5.30 12.68 -18.96
N ALA A 74 -6.35 13.47 -19.16
CA ALA A 74 -7.70 12.93 -19.38
C ALA A 74 -7.86 12.30 -20.76
N GLN A 75 -7.25 12.86 -21.82
CA GLN A 75 -7.22 12.22 -23.14
C GLN A 75 -6.43 10.90 -23.11
N ILE A 76 -5.30 10.86 -22.40
CA ILE A 76 -4.51 9.65 -22.15
C ILE A 76 -5.33 8.61 -21.39
N ILE A 77 -6.02 8.99 -20.30
CA ILE A 77 -6.93 8.10 -19.56
C ILE A 77 -8.08 7.58 -20.44
N ARG A 78 -8.70 8.43 -21.27
CA ARG A 78 -9.80 8.01 -22.16
C ARG A 78 -9.32 6.98 -23.20
N LYS A 79 -8.18 7.26 -23.83
CA LYS A 79 -7.52 6.37 -24.79
C LYS A 79 -7.01 5.07 -24.14
N TYR A 80 -6.81 5.04 -22.82
CA TYR A 80 -6.54 3.81 -22.06
C TYR A 80 -7.81 2.99 -21.75
N LEU A 81 -8.95 3.63 -21.51
CA LEU A 81 -10.22 2.93 -21.28
C LEU A 81 -10.77 2.31 -22.58
N GLU A 82 -10.64 3.02 -23.70
CA GLU A 82 -11.08 2.56 -25.04
C GLU A 82 -10.27 1.36 -25.59
N ALA A 83 -9.09 1.07 -25.02
CA ALA A 83 -8.24 -0.05 -25.44
C ALA A 83 -8.56 -1.40 -24.77
N ASP A 84 -9.47 -1.42 -23.79
CA ASP A 84 -9.78 -2.58 -22.92
C ASP A 84 -11.00 -3.40 -23.42
N GLU A 85 -11.65 -2.98 -24.53
CA GLU A 85 -12.96 -3.53 -24.96
C GLU A 85 -12.92 -4.82 -25.82
N ARG A 86 -11.74 -5.35 -26.18
CA ARG A 86 -11.63 -6.56 -27.01
C ARG A 86 -11.18 -7.78 -26.20
N LEU A 87 -12.14 -8.35 -25.47
CA LEU A 87 -12.01 -9.58 -24.68
C LEU A 87 -12.79 -10.73 -25.35
N GLU A 88 -12.14 -11.40 -26.31
CA GLU A 88 -12.56 -12.73 -26.77
C GLU A 88 -11.70 -13.77 -26.04
N LEU A 89 -12.28 -14.40 -25.03
CA LEU A 89 -11.66 -15.47 -24.23
C LEU A 89 -11.62 -16.76 -25.06
N THR A 90 -10.49 -17.06 -25.67
CA THR A 90 -10.21 -18.35 -26.33
C THR A 90 -9.93 -19.45 -25.32
N GLU A 91 -9.17 -19.15 -24.26
CA GLU A 91 -8.90 -20.06 -23.14
C GLU A 91 -9.13 -19.38 -21.79
N TYR A 92 -9.65 -20.14 -20.81
CA TYR A 92 -9.84 -19.69 -19.44
C TYR A 92 -8.66 -20.16 -18.57
N PRO A 93 -8.23 -19.37 -17.56
CA PRO A 93 -7.21 -19.80 -16.59
C PRO A 93 -7.65 -21.03 -15.79
N ALA A 94 -6.80 -21.49 -14.87
CA ALA A 94 -7.18 -22.52 -13.90
C ALA A 94 -8.42 -22.09 -13.10
N GLU A 95 -9.49 -22.89 -13.19
CA GLU A 95 -10.74 -22.64 -12.48
C GLU A 95 -10.53 -22.79 -10.97
N PHE A 96 -11.09 -21.86 -10.18
CA PHE A 96 -11.21 -22.02 -8.74
C PHE A 96 -12.25 -23.10 -8.44
N THR A 97 -11.84 -24.35 -8.63
CA THR A 97 -12.41 -25.48 -7.91
C THR A 97 -11.93 -25.40 -6.46
N SER A 98 -12.78 -25.77 -5.51
CA SER A 98 -12.57 -25.52 -4.08
C SER A 98 -11.46 -26.37 -3.41
N GLY A 99 -10.51 -26.91 -4.18
CA GLY A 99 -9.52 -27.90 -3.73
C GLY A 99 -8.06 -27.61 -4.07
N ILE A 100 -7.74 -27.06 -5.24
CA ILE A 100 -6.34 -26.93 -5.72
C ILE A 100 -5.94 -25.45 -5.75
N LEU A 101 -5.20 -25.04 -4.72
CA LEU A 101 -4.66 -23.70 -4.53
C LEU A 101 -3.18 -23.83 -4.16
N PRO A 102 -2.29 -22.94 -4.63
CA PRO A 102 -0.93 -22.84 -4.12
C PRO A 102 -0.94 -22.78 -2.58
N GLU A 103 -0.21 -23.69 -1.94
CA GLU A 103 -0.18 -23.80 -0.47
C GLU A 103 0.30 -22.49 0.19
N SER A 104 1.18 -21.76 -0.50
CA SER A 104 1.62 -20.40 -0.16
C SER A 104 0.49 -19.39 0.06
N LEU A 105 -0.64 -19.49 -0.65
CA LEU A 105 -1.80 -18.62 -0.42
C LEU A 105 -2.47 -18.87 0.94
N ARG A 106 -2.42 -20.11 1.45
CA ARG A 106 -2.98 -20.45 2.77
C ARG A 106 -2.20 -19.77 3.90
N LEU A 107 -0.92 -19.49 3.69
CA LEU A 107 -0.07 -18.73 4.61
C LEU A 107 -0.38 -17.22 4.57
N LEU A 108 -1.09 -16.75 3.53
CA LEU A 108 -1.34 -15.33 3.24
C LEU A 108 -2.84 -15.02 3.05
N PRO A 109 -3.72 -15.27 4.04
CA PRO A 109 -5.16 -15.08 3.92
C PRO A 109 -5.59 -13.64 3.59
N GLY A 110 -4.79 -12.64 3.96
CA GLY A 110 -5.03 -11.22 3.65
C GLY A 110 -4.52 -10.75 2.29
N PHE A 111 -3.78 -11.57 1.54
CA PHE A 111 -3.18 -11.17 0.28
C PHE A 111 -4.25 -10.91 -0.79
N GLN A 112 -4.11 -9.79 -1.50
CA GLN A 112 -5.05 -9.38 -2.55
C GLN A 112 -4.74 -10.13 -3.85
N LEU A 113 -5.78 -10.71 -4.43
CA LEU A 113 -5.75 -11.43 -5.70
C LEU A 113 -6.57 -10.68 -6.75
N TYR A 114 -6.20 -10.85 -8.03
CA TYR A 114 -7.11 -10.61 -9.14
C TYR A 114 -7.83 -11.89 -9.53
N VAL A 115 -9.13 -11.77 -9.78
CA VAL A 115 -9.99 -12.87 -10.21
C VAL A 115 -10.83 -12.46 -11.40
N LEU A 116 -10.94 -13.36 -12.38
CA LEU A 116 -11.95 -13.27 -13.44
C LEU A 116 -13.21 -14.00 -12.94
N CYS A 117 -14.28 -13.24 -12.72
CA CYS A 117 -15.61 -13.77 -12.45
C CYS A 117 -16.33 -14.00 -13.77
N VAL A 118 -16.95 -15.16 -13.93
CA VAL A 118 -17.99 -15.41 -14.95
C VAL A 118 -19.34 -15.40 -14.25
N PHE A 119 -20.33 -14.78 -14.89
CA PHE A 119 -21.66 -14.59 -14.32
C PHE A 119 -22.70 -15.50 -14.98
N SER A 120 -23.64 -16.01 -14.19
CA SER A 120 -24.77 -16.83 -14.66
C SER A 120 -25.73 -16.06 -15.58
N ARG A 121 -25.71 -14.72 -15.50
CA ARG A 121 -26.49 -13.78 -16.30
C ARG A 121 -25.70 -12.47 -16.46
N PRO A 122 -26.00 -11.62 -17.46
CA PRO A 122 -25.44 -10.27 -17.55
C PRO A 122 -25.52 -9.53 -16.21
N LEU A 123 -24.42 -8.91 -15.79
CA LEU A 123 -24.31 -8.29 -14.47
C LEU A 123 -25.26 -7.07 -14.36
N ASP A 124 -26.19 -7.13 -13.42
CA ASP A 124 -27.02 -5.98 -13.03
C ASP A 124 -26.42 -5.27 -11.81
N TYR A 125 -26.94 -4.09 -11.48
CA TYR A 125 -26.47 -3.30 -10.33
C TYR A 125 -26.57 -4.07 -9.00
N LYS A 126 -27.59 -4.92 -8.84
CA LYS A 126 -27.75 -5.79 -7.67
C LYS A 126 -26.65 -6.85 -7.58
N GLY A 127 -26.28 -7.46 -8.70
CA GLY A 127 -25.19 -8.42 -8.81
C GLY A 127 -23.83 -7.77 -8.55
N LEU A 128 -23.60 -6.57 -9.10
CA LEU A 128 -22.39 -5.81 -8.83
C LEU A 128 -22.23 -5.48 -7.33
N LEU A 129 -23.28 -4.97 -6.69
CA LEU A 129 -23.29 -4.75 -5.24
C LEU A 129 -23.13 -6.04 -4.43
N ALA A 130 -23.56 -7.19 -4.94
CA ALA A 130 -23.35 -8.47 -4.26
C ALA A 130 -21.88 -8.93 -4.33
N VAL A 131 -21.17 -8.63 -5.42
CA VAL A 131 -19.72 -8.86 -5.53
C VAL A 131 -18.95 -7.89 -4.62
N GLU A 132 -19.32 -6.61 -4.58
CA GLU A 132 -18.72 -5.63 -3.64
C GLU A 132 -18.92 -6.04 -2.17
N ARG A 133 -20.09 -6.58 -1.82
CA ARG A 133 -20.40 -7.12 -0.47
C ARG A 133 -19.66 -8.41 -0.13
N ALA A 134 -19.04 -9.07 -1.10
CA ALA A 134 -18.11 -10.18 -0.86
C ALA A 134 -16.67 -9.69 -0.61
N ASP A 135 -16.46 -8.37 -0.44
CA ASP A 135 -15.16 -7.69 -0.40
C ASP A 135 -14.33 -7.87 -1.68
N PHE A 136 -14.99 -7.86 -2.85
CA PHE A 136 -14.35 -7.83 -4.16
C PHE A 136 -14.72 -6.55 -4.91
N GLU A 137 -13.74 -5.69 -5.12
CA GLU A 137 -13.92 -4.39 -5.74
C GLU A 137 -13.71 -4.47 -7.26
N THR A 138 -14.47 -3.65 -8.01
CA THR A 138 -14.14 -3.35 -9.40
C THR A 138 -12.86 -2.54 -9.45
N ARG A 139 -11.93 -2.90 -10.32
CA ARG A 139 -10.73 -2.08 -10.51
C ARG A 139 -11.05 -0.73 -11.16
N SER A 140 -12.02 -0.68 -12.07
CA SER A 140 -12.41 0.59 -12.68
C SER A 140 -13.09 1.50 -11.66
N LYS A 141 -12.76 2.79 -11.70
CA LYS A 141 -13.52 3.84 -11.00
C LYS A 141 -14.94 3.99 -11.59
N ILE A 142 -15.14 3.55 -12.83
CA ILE A 142 -16.41 3.62 -13.56
C ILE A 142 -17.12 2.27 -13.42
N ARG A 143 -17.78 2.09 -12.28
CA ARG A 143 -18.55 0.87 -11.93
C ARG A 143 -19.52 0.41 -13.03
N THR A 144 -20.06 1.36 -13.81
CA THR A 144 -21.00 1.09 -14.90
C THR A 144 -20.40 0.29 -16.06
N GLU A 145 -19.06 0.28 -16.23
CA GLU A 145 -18.36 -0.51 -17.26
C GLU A 145 -18.54 -2.03 -17.10
N TYR A 146 -19.00 -2.50 -15.94
CA TYR A 146 -19.27 -3.92 -15.67
C TYR A 146 -20.73 -4.31 -15.91
N LEU A 147 -21.64 -3.34 -16.06
CA LEU A 147 -23.07 -3.61 -16.23
C LEU A 147 -23.34 -4.21 -17.62
N GLY A 148 -24.20 -5.22 -17.68
CA GLY A 148 -24.51 -5.96 -18.91
C GLY A 148 -23.44 -6.97 -19.34
N LYS A 149 -22.24 -6.98 -18.74
CA LYS A 149 -21.19 -7.95 -19.08
C LYS A 149 -21.48 -9.31 -18.44
N LYS A 150 -21.12 -10.40 -19.14
CA LYS A 150 -21.19 -11.80 -18.64
C LYS A 150 -19.95 -12.23 -17.85
N HIS A 151 -18.92 -11.40 -17.81
CA HIS A 151 -17.69 -11.64 -17.05
C HIS A 151 -17.09 -10.31 -16.60
N GLY A 152 -16.16 -10.33 -15.65
CA GLY A 152 -15.41 -9.16 -15.23
C GLY A 152 -14.25 -9.49 -14.31
N ILE A 153 -13.23 -8.63 -14.29
CA ILE A 153 -12.07 -8.77 -13.41
C ILE A 153 -12.30 -7.95 -12.13
N PHE A 154 -12.15 -8.61 -10.98
CA PHE A 154 -12.30 -8.03 -9.65
C PHE A 154 -11.01 -8.27 -8.85
N PHE A 155 -10.83 -7.52 -7.76
CA PHE A 155 -9.76 -7.77 -6.82
C PHE A 155 -10.26 -7.79 -5.37
N GLY A 156 -9.66 -8.64 -4.55
CA GLY A 156 -10.10 -8.86 -3.16
C GLY A 156 -9.16 -9.78 -2.40
N ALA A 157 -9.32 -9.89 -1.08
CA ALA A 157 -8.45 -10.71 -0.24
C ALA A 157 -8.74 -12.21 -0.43
N PHE A 158 -7.69 -13.04 -0.47
CA PHE A 158 -7.80 -14.50 -0.67
C PHE A 158 -8.80 -15.18 0.28
N ARG A 159 -8.82 -14.82 1.57
CA ARG A 159 -9.76 -15.33 2.58
C ARG A 159 -11.25 -15.15 2.21
N ASN A 160 -11.57 -14.15 1.38
CA ASN A 160 -12.93 -13.79 1.01
C ASN A 160 -13.42 -14.52 -0.26
N LEU A 161 -12.58 -15.32 -0.94
CA LEU A 161 -13.00 -16.09 -2.14
C LEU A 161 -14.23 -16.97 -1.90
N LYS A 162 -14.39 -17.52 -0.69
CA LYS A 162 -15.58 -18.32 -0.32
C LYS A 162 -16.87 -17.49 -0.36
N ASN A 163 -16.80 -16.22 0.05
CA ASN A 163 -17.93 -15.29 0.00
C ASN A 163 -18.27 -14.96 -1.45
N LEU A 164 -17.25 -14.78 -2.30
CA LEU A 164 -17.41 -14.56 -3.73
C LEU A 164 -18.01 -15.78 -4.45
N SER A 165 -17.59 -17.01 -4.11
CA SER A 165 -18.18 -18.23 -4.69
C SER A 165 -19.61 -18.49 -4.24
N ALA A 166 -20.02 -17.96 -3.09
CA ALA A 166 -21.41 -17.99 -2.63
C ALA A 166 -22.25 -16.81 -3.19
N CYS A 167 -21.65 -15.91 -3.97
CA CYS A 167 -22.32 -14.75 -4.52
C CYS A 167 -23.19 -15.16 -5.72
N GLY A 168 -24.51 -15.22 -5.56
CA GLY A 168 -25.46 -15.71 -6.56
C GLY A 168 -25.32 -15.27 -8.05
N PRO A 169 -24.86 -14.05 -8.42
CA PRO A 169 -24.56 -13.74 -9.82
C PRO A 169 -23.34 -14.49 -10.38
N VAL A 170 -22.36 -14.86 -9.55
CA VAL A 170 -21.10 -15.52 -9.95
C VAL A 170 -21.36 -17.01 -10.19
N SER A 171 -21.09 -17.48 -11.40
CA SER A 171 -21.15 -18.91 -11.74
C SER A 171 -19.80 -19.59 -11.69
N LYS A 172 -18.71 -18.87 -12.03
CA LYS A 172 -17.32 -19.35 -11.94
C LYS A 172 -16.37 -18.25 -11.51
N ILE A 173 -15.27 -18.67 -10.89
CA ILE A 173 -14.16 -17.81 -10.49
C ILE A 173 -12.88 -18.42 -11.05
N TYR A 174 -12.03 -17.58 -11.62
CA TYR A 174 -10.70 -17.94 -12.10
C TYR A 174 -9.68 -17.05 -11.39
N ILE A 175 -8.71 -17.64 -10.69
CA ILE A 175 -7.62 -16.86 -10.08
C ILE A 175 -6.61 -16.57 -11.19
N LEU A 176 -6.26 -15.30 -11.39
CA LEU A 176 -5.27 -14.94 -12.40
C LEU A 176 -3.87 -15.26 -11.86
N SER A 177 -3.28 -16.36 -12.31
CA SER A 177 -1.92 -16.81 -11.95
C SER A 177 -0.84 -15.99 -12.64
N SER A 178 -1.10 -15.53 -13.86
CA SER A 178 -0.24 -14.63 -14.61
C SER A 178 -1.05 -13.65 -15.45
N PHE A 179 -0.53 -12.43 -15.64
CA PHE A 179 -1.16 -11.38 -16.44
C PHE A 179 -0.21 -10.20 -16.62
N THR A 180 -0.39 -9.44 -17.70
CA THR A 180 0.26 -8.14 -17.87
C THR A 180 -0.51 -7.06 -17.13
N ALA A 181 0.16 -6.03 -16.64
CA ALA A 181 -0.41 -4.96 -15.83
C ALA A 181 0.21 -3.60 -16.20
N ARG A 182 -0.62 -2.61 -16.48
CA ARG A 182 -0.19 -1.24 -16.82
C ARG A 182 -0.19 -0.30 -15.62
N GLY A 183 0.97 0.16 -15.17
CA GLY A 183 1.07 1.14 -14.08
C GLY A 183 1.11 2.59 -14.54
N TYR A 184 0.62 3.47 -13.69
CA TYR A 184 0.87 4.91 -13.75
C TYR A 184 1.21 5.40 -12.34
N TYR A 185 2.40 5.97 -12.18
CA TYR A 185 2.80 6.71 -10.98
C TYR A 185 2.99 8.18 -11.29
N LYS A 186 2.50 9.02 -10.38
CA LYS A 186 2.70 10.47 -10.40
C LYS A 186 3.23 10.93 -9.06
N ILE A 187 4.42 11.53 -9.07
CA ILE A 187 5.10 12.07 -7.88
C ILE A 187 5.32 13.56 -8.13
N ILE A 188 4.67 14.41 -7.33
CA ILE A 188 4.88 15.87 -7.38
C ILE A 188 5.74 16.28 -6.19
N CYS A 189 6.91 16.86 -6.42
CA CYS A 189 7.73 17.48 -5.35
C CYS A 189 7.72 18.99 -5.49
N ARG A 190 7.65 19.70 -4.35
CA ARG A 190 7.65 21.18 -4.31
C ARG A 190 8.43 21.68 -3.10
N THR A 191 9.29 22.69 -3.31
CA THR A 191 9.88 23.47 -2.22
C THR A 191 8.86 24.42 -1.61
N MET A 192 8.91 24.60 -0.29
CA MET A 192 8.12 25.61 0.40
C MET A 192 8.78 26.98 0.39
N GLU A 193 10.11 27.01 0.20
CA GLU A 193 10.95 28.19 0.18
C GLU A 193 11.56 28.44 -1.20
N ALA A 194 11.97 29.68 -1.46
CA ALA A 194 12.70 30.04 -2.66
C ALA A 194 14.16 29.61 -2.51
N GLN A 195 14.63 28.74 -3.41
CA GLN A 195 16.05 28.38 -3.52
C GLN A 195 16.51 28.47 -4.96
N ASP A 196 17.74 28.95 -5.14
CA ASP A 196 18.38 29.09 -6.44
C ASP A 196 18.69 27.74 -7.10
N ARG A 197 18.90 26.70 -6.27
CA ARG A 197 19.38 25.39 -6.70
C ARG A 197 18.84 24.27 -5.81
N MET A 198 17.98 23.42 -6.37
CA MET A 198 17.53 22.18 -5.74
C MET A 198 17.74 20.99 -6.66
N THR A 199 18.27 19.90 -6.13
CA THR A 199 18.34 18.60 -6.82
C THR A 199 17.26 17.68 -6.26
N TYR A 200 16.40 17.15 -7.11
CA TYR A 200 15.49 16.04 -6.79
C TYR A 200 15.99 14.75 -7.44
N ARG A 201 16.04 13.65 -6.68
CA ARG A 201 16.38 12.31 -7.18
C ARG A 201 15.21 11.37 -6.87
N TRP A 202 14.49 10.91 -7.89
CA TRP A 202 13.45 9.89 -7.75
C TRP A 202 13.97 8.52 -8.15
N TYR A 203 13.66 7.51 -7.35
CA TYR A 203 13.97 6.12 -7.67
C TYR A 203 12.81 5.54 -8.47
N LEU A 204 13.15 4.74 -9.48
CA LEU A 204 12.24 4.31 -10.54
C LEU A 204 11.92 2.81 -10.43
N PRO A 205 10.74 2.38 -10.91
CA PRO A 205 10.36 0.97 -10.94
C PRO A 205 11.37 0.08 -11.66
N HIS A 206 11.57 -1.13 -11.11
CA HIS A 206 12.43 -2.19 -11.64
C HIS A 206 11.83 -3.59 -11.46
N SER A 207 12.30 -4.54 -12.29
CA SER A 207 11.91 -5.95 -12.22
C SER A 207 12.35 -6.63 -10.92
N ARG A 208 11.53 -7.54 -10.41
CA ARG A 208 11.73 -8.35 -9.19
C ARG A 208 11.08 -9.72 -9.36
N PRO A 209 11.37 -10.71 -8.50
CA PRO A 209 10.75 -12.04 -8.59
C PRO A 209 9.21 -11.95 -8.65
N GLY A 210 8.64 -12.50 -9.71
CA GLY A 210 7.21 -12.47 -10.02
C GLY A 210 6.66 -11.16 -10.59
N LYS A 211 7.52 -10.16 -10.86
CA LYS A 211 7.16 -8.90 -11.52
C LYS A 211 8.24 -8.44 -12.49
N GLU A 212 8.03 -8.72 -13.77
CA GLU A 212 8.95 -8.30 -14.83
C GLU A 212 8.49 -6.98 -15.46
N LEU A 213 9.33 -5.95 -15.44
CA LEU A 213 9.06 -4.68 -16.10
C LEU A 213 9.29 -4.80 -17.61
N LEU A 214 8.21 -4.79 -18.40
CA LEU A 214 8.22 -4.92 -19.86
C LEU A 214 8.45 -3.58 -20.56
N GLU A 215 7.77 -2.52 -20.11
CA GLU A 215 7.97 -1.15 -20.59
C GLU A 215 8.00 -0.17 -19.42
N ARG A 216 8.82 0.89 -19.55
CA ARG A 216 8.74 2.09 -18.71
C ARG A 216 8.86 3.34 -19.57
N ARG A 217 8.02 4.35 -19.31
CA ARG A 217 8.07 5.67 -19.95
C ARG A 217 8.03 6.74 -18.87
N ASP A 218 9.15 7.43 -18.70
CA ASP A 218 9.35 8.45 -17.67
C ASP A 218 9.25 9.85 -18.31
N PHE A 219 8.30 10.66 -17.85
CA PHE A 219 8.09 12.05 -18.31
C PHE A 219 8.14 13.02 -17.12
N LEU A 220 8.74 14.19 -17.34
CA LEU A 220 8.93 15.21 -16.31
C LEU A 220 8.25 16.52 -16.75
N THR A 221 7.64 17.24 -15.81
CA THR A 221 7.10 18.58 -16.04
C THR A 221 7.48 19.52 -14.91
N GLY A 222 7.67 20.80 -15.25
CA GLY A 222 8.09 21.85 -14.33
C GLY A 222 9.27 22.62 -14.94
N ASP A 223 9.83 23.55 -14.17
CA ASP A 223 11.09 24.19 -14.50
C ASP A 223 12.24 23.31 -13.99
N TYR A 224 12.82 22.50 -14.87
CA TYR A 224 13.86 21.53 -14.50
C TYR A 224 14.94 21.34 -15.56
N ARG A 225 16.13 20.92 -15.12
CA ARG A 225 17.22 20.42 -15.97
C ARG A 225 17.58 19.00 -15.54
N LEU A 226 17.56 18.05 -16.48
CA LEU A 226 18.02 16.68 -16.20
C LEU A 226 19.51 16.68 -15.85
N LEU A 227 19.90 16.01 -14.76
CA LEU A 227 21.28 15.87 -14.31
C LEU A 227 21.84 14.49 -14.66
N SER A 228 21.15 13.42 -14.27
CA SER A 228 21.61 12.05 -14.50
C SER A 228 20.47 11.04 -14.43
N ARG A 229 20.73 9.84 -14.95
CA ARG A 229 19.92 8.63 -14.77
C ARG A 229 20.85 7.48 -14.41
N SER A 230 20.47 6.65 -13.45
CA SER A 230 21.12 5.36 -13.18
C SER A 230 20.25 4.22 -13.69
N VAL A 231 20.89 3.11 -14.09
CA VAL A 231 20.27 1.85 -14.53
C VAL A 231 20.75 0.64 -13.71
N THR A 232 21.47 0.87 -12.60
CA THR A 232 21.88 -0.19 -11.66
C THR A 232 20.74 -0.58 -10.71
N GLU A 233 21.00 -1.44 -9.69
CA GLU A 233 19.98 -1.99 -8.76
C GLU A 233 18.96 -0.97 -8.22
N ASN A 234 19.41 0.26 -7.99
CA ASN A 234 18.58 1.41 -7.66
C ASN A 234 18.54 2.37 -8.87
N ILE A 235 17.64 2.08 -9.82
CA ILE A 235 17.38 2.95 -10.96
C ILE A 235 16.85 4.29 -10.46
N TYR A 236 17.39 5.41 -10.94
CA TYR A 236 16.89 6.74 -10.55
C TYR A 236 16.94 7.74 -11.69
N THR A 237 16.14 8.81 -11.59
CA THR A 237 16.27 10.05 -12.36
C THR A 237 16.55 11.21 -11.42
N ALA A 238 17.64 11.95 -11.67
CA ALA A 238 18.00 13.14 -10.93
C ALA A 238 17.81 14.40 -11.80
N VAL A 239 17.14 15.42 -11.26
CA VAL A 239 16.93 16.71 -11.91
C VAL A 239 17.32 17.85 -10.99
N PHE A 240 17.77 18.93 -11.61
CA PHE A 240 17.88 20.25 -11.01
C PHE A 240 16.55 20.99 -11.19
N SER A 241 16.12 21.77 -10.20
CA SER A 241 14.96 22.65 -10.21
C SER A 241 15.33 24.03 -9.70
N THR A 242 14.79 25.06 -10.36
CA THR A 242 14.75 26.45 -9.88
C THR A 242 13.48 26.70 -9.06
N SER A 243 13.46 27.83 -8.33
CA SER A 243 12.65 28.03 -7.11
C SER A 243 11.12 27.79 -7.19
N GLY A 244 10.57 27.18 -6.14
CA GLY A 244 9.16 27.28 -5.72
C GLY A 244 8.10 26.57 -6.57
N GLN A 245 8.41 26.26 -7.82
CA GLN A 245 7.53 25.52 -8.73
C GLN A 245 7.58 24.01 -8.45
N PRO A 246 6.47 23.28 -8.61
CA PRO A 246 6.47 21.83 -8.46
C PRO A 246 7.13 21.15 -9.67
N VAL A 247 8.12 20.30 -9.42
CA VAL A 247 8.54 19.32 -10.44
C VAL A 247 7.71 18.06 -10.26
N THR A 248 7.14 17.58 -11.36
CA THR A 248 6.34 16.35 -11.38
C THR A 248 7.03 15.30 -12.23
N LEU A 249 7.26 14.13 -11.64
CA LEU A 249 7.60 12.91 -12.35
C LEU A 249 6.32 12.11 -12.63
N TYR A 250 6.14 11.75 -13.89
CA TYR A 250 5.18 10.79 -14.40
C TYR A 250 5.92 9.54 -14.85
N CYS A 251 5.44 8.37 -14.44
CA CYS A 251 6.03 7.08 -14.79
C CYS A 251 4.92 6.14 -15.25
N GLU A 252 4.83 5.92 -16.57
CA GLU A 252 3.97 4.89 -17.16
C GLU A 252 4.74 3.58 -17.26
N LEU A 253 4.07 2.47 -16.97
CA LEU A 253 4.67 1.16 -16.81
C LEU A 253 3.83 0.11 -17.52
N LEU A 254 4.47 -0.87 -18.12
CA LEU A 254 3.87 -2.16 -18.46
C LEU A 254 4.72 -3.22 -17.77
N TYR A 255 4.12 -4.12 -17.02
CA TYR A 255 4.84 -5.19 -16.35
C TYR A 255 4.04 -6.48 -16.34
N TYR A 256 4.73 -7.60 -16.46
CA TYR A 256 4.16 -8.93 -16.31
C TYR A 256 4.13 -9.33 -14.84
N VAL A 257 3.08 -10.03 -14.43
CA VAL A 257 2.91 -10.58 -13.08
C VAL A 257 2.92 -12.09 -13.17
N GLN A 258 3.74 -12.72 -12.34
CA GLN A 258 3.78 -14.16 -12.11
C GLN A 258 3.53 -14.44 -10.63
N MET A 259 2.30 -14.83 -10.31
CA MET A 259 1.81 -14.92 -8.94
C MET A 259 2.54 -15.97 -8.12
N GLU A 260 2.91 -17.11 -8.71
CA GLU A 260 3.62 -18.17 -8.00
C GLU A 260 5.01 -17.71 -7.55
N GLU A 261 5.74 -17.02 -8.43
CA GLU A 261 7.07 -16.49 -8.13
C GLU A 261 6.99 -15.31 -7.15
N MET A 262 5.99 -14.43 -7.28
CA MET A 262 5.71 -13.40 -6.27
C MET A 262 5.47 -14.02 -4.90
N LEU A 263 4.69 -15.09 -4.83
CA LEU A 263 4.36 -15.78 -3.58
C LEU A 263 5.60 -16.43 -2.98
N LYS A 264 6.43 -17.13 -3.77
CA LYS A 264 7.71 -17.72 -3.33
C LYS A 264 8.66 -16.69 -2.71
N ASN A 265 8.60 -15.43 -3.15
CA ASN A 265 9.42 -14.34 -2.67
C ASN A 265 8.97 -13.75 -1.30
N HIS A 266 7.97 -14.33 -0.62
CA HIS A 266 7.57 -13.88 0.73
C HIS A 266 8.37 -14.57 1.83
N VAL A 267 8.58 -13.87 2.95
CA VAL A 267 9.28 -14.46 4.11
C VAL A 267 8.56 -15.68 4.70
N LEU A 268 7.22 -15.77 4.62
CA LEU A 268 6.48 -16.95 5.09
C LEU A 268 6.64 -18.19 4.19
N THR A 269 7.06 -18.01 2.94
CA THR A 269 7.30 -19.12 1.99
C THR A 269 8.77 -19.51 1.92
N SER A 270 9.64 -18.87 2.71
CA SER A 270 11.01 -19.33 2.89
C SER A 270 10.99 -20.75 3.47
N GLY A 271 11.79 -21.66 2.92
CA GLY A 271 11.91 -23.03 3.45
C GLY A 271 12.32 -23.06 4.93
N HIS A 272 12.09 -24.19 5.58
CA HIS A 272 12.29 -24.39 7.02
C HIS A 272 13.77 -24.47 7.46
N ILE A 273 14.60 -23.47 7.12
CA ILE A 273 15.93 -23.34 7.71
C ILE A 273 15.80 -23.06 9.21
N LYS A 274 16.45 -23.87 10.04
CA LYS A 274 16.49 -23.63 11.49
C LYS A 274 17.40 -22.44 11.78
N LEU A 275 17.11 -21.67 12.84
CA LEU A 275 17.92 -20.50 13.18
C LEU A 275 19.40 -20.84 13.45
N ALA A 276 19.70 -22.01 14.03
CA ALA A 276 21.10 -22.44 14.22
C ALA A 276 21.85 -22.57 12.88
N ASP A 277 21.26 -23.30 11.93
CA ASP A 277 21.81 -23.49 10.58
C ASP A 277 21.88 -22.17 9.81
N TYR A 278 20.91 -21.27 10.04
CA TYR A 278 20.89 -19.91 9.49
C TYR A 278 22.08 -19.09 9.97
N TYR A 279 22.31 -19.01 11.29
CA TYR A 279 23.41 -18.20 11.84
C TYR A 279 24.77 -18.72 11.37
N GLN A 280 24.96 -20.05 11.38
CA GLN A 280 26.19 -20.67 10.91
C GLN A 280 26.44 -20.39 9.42
N THR A 281 25.40 -20.52 8.58
CA THR A 281 25.50 -20.27 7.14
C THR A 281 25.76 -18.79 6.84
N MET A 282 25.08 -17.87 7.53
CA MET A 282 25.28 -16.43 7.35
C MET A 282 26.68 -15.99 7.75
N GLN A 283 27.22 -16.49 8.85
CA GLN A 283 28.56 -16.16 9.32
C GLN A 283 29.65 -16.71 8.40
N ASN A 284 29.48 -17.94 7.89
CA ASN A 284 30.49 -18.62 7.08
C ASN A 284 30.45 -18.25 5.59
N SER A 285 29.25 -18.09 5.01
CA SER A 285 29.06 -17.91 3.56
C SER A 285 28.67 -16.50 3.15
N TYR A 286 28.18 -15.68 4.08
CA TYR A 286 27.71 -14.31 3.81
C TYR A 286 28.22 -13.28 4.86
N PRO A 287 29.51 -13.29 5.25
CA PRO A 287 30.02 -12.50 6.38
C PRO A 287 29.82 -10.99 6.21
N GLU A 288 29.90 -10.46 4.98
CA GLU A 288 29.66 -9.04 4.68
C GLU A 288 28.19 -8.65 4.90
N LEU A 289 27.26 -9.42 4.31
CA LEU A 289 25.81 -9.21 4.49
C LEU A 289 25.41 -9.35 5.95
N TYR A 290 25.95 -10.36 6.64
CA TYR A 290 25.73 -10.54 8.08
C TYR A 290 26.29 -9.34 8.87
N GLY A 291 27.52 -8.92 8.58
CA GLY A 291 28.22 -7.84 9.26
C GLY A 291 27.59 -6.45 9.09
N ILE A 292 26.83 -6.22 8.02
CA ILE A 292 26.07 -4.97 7.76
C ILE A 292 24.63 -5.12 8.24
N PHE A 293 23.91 -6.12 7.73
CA PHE A 293 22.45 -6.20 7.86
C PHE A 293 21.96 -6.87 9.15
N THR A 294 22.83 -7.21 10.10
CA THR A 294 22.43 -7.58 11.49
C THR A 294 22.76 -6.51 12.53
N LYS A 295 23.51 -5.44 12.16
CA LYS A 295 23.86 -4.37 13.09
C LYS A 295 22.83 -3.25 13.10
N GLN A 296 22.82 -2.47 14.18
CA GLN A 296 22.10 -1.20 14.20
C GLN A 296 22.70 -0.21 13.19
N SER A 297 21.88 0.71 12.68
CA SER A 297 22.31 1.86 11.87
C SER A 297 21.61 3.13 12.34
N GLU A 298 21.91 4.28 11.73
CA GLU A 298 21.27 5.57 12.06
C GLU A 298 19.74 5.47 12.14
N LYS A 299 19.13 4.70 11.24
CA LYS A 299 17.68 4.50 11.18
C LYS A 299 17.21 3.25 11.92
N ILE A 300 17.92 2.13 11.77
CA ILE A 300 17.56 0.85 12.38
C ILE A 300 18.23 0.77 13.75
N LYS A 301 17.72 1.56 14.71
CA LYS A 301 18.27 1.64 16.07
C LYS A 301 17.74 0.51 16.97
N PHE A 302 18.61 -0.06 17.78
CA PHE A 302 18.20 -0.91 18.90
C PHE A 302 17.72 -0.06 20.08
N SER A 303 16.94 -0.67 20.98
CA SER A 303 16.39 -0.05 22.18
C SER A 303 15.84 -1.11 23.14
N PRO A 304 15.58 -0.79 24.41
CA PRO A 304 14.94 -1.72 25.34
C PRO A 304 13.59 -2.27 24.84
N TYR A 305 12.86 -1.54 23.98
CA TYR A 305 11.65 -2.05 23.35
C TYR A 305 11.93 -3.08 22.25
N VAL A 306 12.98 -2.85 21.43
CA VAL A 306 13.46 -3.83 20.44
C VAL A 306 13.97 -5.08 21.14
N ASP A 307 14.74 -4.93 22.23
CA ASP A 307 15.20 -6.04 23.08
C ASP A 307 14.01 -6.83 23.64
N SER A 308 13.00 -6.15 24.21
CA SER A 308 11.79 -6.79 24.75
C SER A 308 11.02 -7.58 23.70
N LEU A 309 10.85 -7.05 22.48
CA LEU A 309 10.21 -7.78 21.39
C LEU A 309 11.06 -8.97 20.91
N ALA A 310 12.38 -8.80 20.80
CA ALA A 310 13.29 -9.88 20.43
C ALA A 310 13.23 -11.04 21.43
N GLU A 311 13.25 -10.73 22.73
CA GLU A 311 13.17 -11.71 23.83
C GLU A 311 11.86 -12.49 23.83
N LYS A 312 10.72 -11.88 23.44
CA LYS A 312 9.43 -12.59 23.30
C LYS A 312 9.44 -13.63 22.18
N ILE A 313 10.15 -13.37 21.09
CA ILE A 313 10.05 -14.18 19.85
C ILE A 313 11.28 -15.06 19.56
N LYS A 314 12.33 -14.97 20.39
CA LYS A 314 13.58 -15.75 20.24
C LYS A 314 13.42 -17.27 20.29
N SER A 315 12.28 -17.77 20.78
CA SER A 315 11.93 -19.18 20.81
C SER A 315 11.43 -19.73 19.46
N SER A 316 11.20 -18.87 18.47
CA SER A 316 10.88 -19.25 17.09
C SER A 316 11.97 -20.12 16.48
N SER A 317 11.64 -21.11 15.66
CA SER A 317 12.62 -22.07 15.11
C SER A 317 13.27 -21.60 13.81
N SER A 318 12.67 -20.67 13.08
CA SER A 318 13.07 -20.22 11.73
C SER A 318 12.79 -18.72 11.50
N PRO A 319 13.43 -18.07 10.51
CA PRO A 319 13.16 -16.65 10.19
C PRO A 319 11.69 -16.36 9.84
N ALA A 320 11.01 -17.30 9.18
CA ALA A 320 9.58 -17.21 8.87
C ALA A 320 8.70 -17.18 10.14
N GLU A 321 9.05 -17.96 11.16
CA GLU A 321 8.36 -17.96 12.46
C GLU A 321 8.66 -16.72 13.29
N VAL A 322 9.92 -16.24 13.28
CA VAL A 322 10.28 -14.96 13.90
C VAL A 322 9.41 -13.85 13.28
N TRP A 323 9.29 -13.81 11.95
CA TRP A 323 8.48 -12.79 11.28
C TRP A 323 6.99 -12.93 11.61
N ARG A 324 6.45 -14.15 11.60
CA ARG A 324 5.04 -14.40 11.91
C ARG A 324 4.69 -13.91 13.33
N SER A 325 5.53 -14.23 14.30
CA SER A 325 5.39 -13.81 15.70
C SER A 325 5.54 -12.30 15.86
N LEU A 326 6.55 -11.70 15.21
CA LEU A 326 6.80 -10.26 15.24
C LEU A 326 5.65 -9.46 14.62
N SER A 327 5.14 -9.89 13.47
CA SER A 327 4.02 -9.25 12.77
C SER A 327 2.74 -9.27 13.61
N ALA A 328 2.49 -10.36 14.35
CA ALA A 328 1.39 -10.43 15.31
C ALA A 328 1.58 -9.49 16.51
N GLU A 329 2.78 -9.45 17.10
CA GLU A 329 3.11 -8.53 18.21
C GLU A 329 2.98 -7.06 17.78
N ILE A 330 3.51 -6.67 16.62
CA ILE A 330 3.39 -5.31 16.06
C ILE A 330 1.91 -4.97 15.79
N SER A 331 1.15 -5.89 15.18
CA SER A 331 -0.28 -5.66 14.87
C SER A 331 -1.15 -5.51 16.12
N ARG A 332 -0.74 -6.08 17.25
CA ARG A 332 -1.42 -5.95 18.54
C ARG A 332 -1.00 -4.69 19.29
N ASP A 333 0.31 -4.40 19.32
CA ASP A 333 0.89 -3.37 20.20
C ASP A 333 1.00 -1.98 19.52
N ILE A 334 1.04 -1.90 18.18
CA ILE A 334 1.22 -0.66 17.41
C ILE A 334 0.00 -0.35 16.55
N ARG A 335 -0.68 0.77 16.83
CA ARG A 335 -1.80 1.24 16.00
C ARG A 335 -1.30 1.88 14.71
N TYR A 336 -1.93 1.54 13.58
CA TYR A 336 -1.62 2.18 12.30
C TYR A 336 -2.06 3.65 12.26
N ASP A 337 -1.14 4.55 11.87
CA ASP A 337 -1.40 5.98 11.74
C ASP A 337 -2.05 6.34 10.39
N TYR A 338 -3.37 6.16 10.34
CA TYR A 338 -4.18 6.56 9.18
C TYR A 338 -4.17 8.08 8.92
N GLU A 339 -3.94 8.91 9.93
CA GLU A 339 -3.94 10.37 9.77
C GLU A 339 -2.62 10.84 9.17
N LYS A 340 -1.46 10.38 9.67
CA LYS A 340 -0.17 10.59 9.02
C LYS A 340 -0.19 10.10 7.56
N ARG A 341 -0.77 8.92 7.31
CA ARG A 341 -0.98 8.43 5.93
C ARG A 341 -1.80 9.42 5.10
N ARG A 342 -2.96 9.87 5.61
CA ARG A 342 -3.85 10.82 4.91
C ARG A 342 -3.14 12.15 4.63
N LEU A 343 -2.43 12.70 5.60
CA LEU A 343 -1.68 13.95 5.50
C LEU A 343 -0.54 13.84 4.49
N PHE A 344 0.19 12.72 4.48
CA PHE A 344 1.26 12.45 3.50
C PHE A 344 0.70 12.40 2.07
N PHE A 345 -0.29 11.54 1.79
CA PHE A 345 -0.84 11.35 0.45
C PHE A 345 -1.63 12.55 -0.09
N SER A 346 -2.05 13.48 0.78
CA SER A 346 -2.69 14.74 0.40
C SER A 346 -1.73 15.93 0.29
N GLY A 347 -0.42 15.71 0.46
CA GLY A 347 0.59 16.76 0.39
C GLY A 347 0.44 17.83 1.47
N GLN A 348 0.01 17.42 2.66
CA GLN A 348 -0.18 18.27 3.83
C GLN A 348 0.99 18.20 4.83
N ILE A 349 1.89 17.21 4.73
CA ILE A 349 3.15 17.17 5.50
C ILE A 349 4.28 17.84 4.71
N VAL A 350 5.10 18.63 5.40
CA VAL A 350 6.37 19.19 4.92
C VAL A 350 7.50 18.48 5.67
N TYR A 351 8.59 18.17 4.97
CA TYR A 351 9.78 17.55 5.50
C TYR A 351 11.01 18.38 5.10
N THR A 352 12.01 18.47 5.97
CA THR A 352 13.31 19.06 5.61
C THR A 352 14.18 18.01 4.93
N ASN A 353 14.08 16.75 5.38
CA ASN A 353 14.59 15.56 4.72
C ASN A 353 13.49 14.49 4.70
N ILE A 354 13.32 13.73 3.61
CA ILE A 354 12.34 12.62 3.57
C ILE A 354 12.62 11.54 4.63
N ALA A 355 13.86 11.45 5.13
CA ALA A 355 14.24 10.63 6.28
C ALA A 355 13.41 10.96 7.54
N ASP A 356 12.97 12.22 7.69
CA ASP A 356 12.13 12.69 8.80
C ASP A 356 10.70 12.09 8.74
N MET A 357 10.33 11.43 7.63
CA MET A 357 9.11 10.63 7.55
C MET A 357 9.14 9.45 8.53
N TYR A 358 10.31 9.03 9.04
CA TYR A 358 10.47 7.81 9.83
C TYR A 358 10.66 8.10 11.31
N MET A 359 9.79 7.53 12.15
CA MET A 359 10.04 7.42 13.59
C MET A 359 10.98 6.22 13.86
N PRO A 360 12.08 6.39 14.63
CA PRO A 360 12.94 5.28 15.00
C PRO A 360 12.24 4.34 16.01
N ALA A 361 12.63 3.06 15.99
CA ALA A 361 12.05 2.00 16.81
C ALA A 361 11.86 2.31 18.32
N PRO A 362 12.82 2.92 19.06
CA PRO A 362 12.59 3.37 20.44
C PRO A 362 11.36 4.28 20.59
N LEU A 363 11.28 5.36 19.80
CA LEU A 363 10.21 6.37 19.90
C LEU A 363 8.85 5.82 19.43
N LEU A 364 8.85 4.89 18.46
CA LEU A 364 7.66 4.12 18.10
C LEU A 364 7.20 3.23 19.27
N GLY A 365 8.15 2.63 19.99
CA GLY A 365 7.90 1.81 21.17
C GLY A 365 7.24 2.55 22.32
N GLU A 366 7.55 3.83 22.49
CA GLU A 366 6.88 4.73 23.44
C GLU A 366 5.49 5.15 22.94
N LYS A 367 5.39 5.58 21.69
CA LYS A 367 4.17 6.22 21.14
C LYS A 367 3.08 5.25 20.72
N LYS A 368 3.42 3.98 20.47
CA LYS A 368 2.49 2.90 20.05
C LYS A 368 1.64 3.24 18.82
N ILE A 369 2.08 4.17 17.99
CA ILE A 369 1.40 4.59 16.77
C ILE A 369 2.42 4.90 15.67
N GLY A 370 2.20 4.38 14.47
CA GLY A 370 3.08 4.58 13.32
C GLY A 370 2.44 4.10 12.01
N ALA A 371 3.01 4.50 10.87
CA ALA A 371 2.61 4.01 9.56
C ALA A 371 3.62 2.95 9.05
N CYS A 372 3.52 2.55 7.78
CA CYS A 372 4.47 1.58 7.21
C CYS A 372 5.97 1.98 7.31
N PRO A 373 6.38 3.26 7.26
CA PRO A 373 7.78 3.65 7.48
C PRO A 373 8.30 3.18 8.85
N GLU A 374 7.48 3.36 9.89
CA GLU A 374 7.78 2.97 11.27
C GLU A 374 7.78 1.46 11.47
N SER A 375 6.67 0.80 11.12
CA SER A 375 6.50 -0.64 11.36
C SER A 375 7.60 -1.46 10.70
N SER A 376 7.97 -1.14 9.45
CA SER A 376 9.04 -1.85 8.74
C SER A 376 10.44 -1.56 9.29
N SER A 377 10.64 -0.39 9.92
CA SER A 377 11.90 -0.09 10.61
C SER A 377 12.01 -0.85 11.93
N LEU A 378 10.89 -1.06 12.64
CA LEU A 378 10.80 -1.93 13.81
C LEU A 378 10.95 -3.41 13.44
N GLU A 379 10.30 -3.88 12.37
CA GLU A 379 10.47 -5.24 11.82
C GLU A 379 11.94 -5.54 11.57
N ALA A 380 12.63 -4.65 10.84
CA ALA A 380 14.05 -4.78 10.59
C ALA A 380 14.85 -4.74 11.91
N ALA A 381 14.60 -3.79 12.82
CA ALA A 381 15.36 -3.66 14.06
C ALA A 381 15.31 -4.93 14.94
N VAL A 382 14.13 -5.55 15.10
CA VAL A 382 13.99 -6.78 15.88
C VAL A 382 14.63 -7.98 15.17
N MET A 383 14.47 -8.10 13.84
CA MET A 383 15.15 -9.13 13.05
C MET A 383 16.66 -9.06 13.19
N ARG A 384 17.22 -7.86 12.99
CA ARG A 384 18.66 -7.58 13.17
C ARG A 384 19.12 -7.95 14.57
N ARG A 385 18.33 -7.59 15.59
CA ARG A 385 18.66 -7.86 17.00
C ARG A 385 18.74 -9.34 17.34
N ILE A 386 17.98 -10.18 16.64
CA ILE A 386 17.99 -11.66 16.74
C ILE A 386 19.16 -12.27 15.93
N GLY A 387 19.85 -11.50 15.09
CA GLY A 387 20.91 -11.98 14.20
C GLY A 387 20.42 -12.36 12.81
N ILE A 388 19.19 -11.97 12.44
CA ILE A 388 18.63 -12.18 11.09
C ILE A 388 18.94 -10.95 10.23
N ALA A 389 19.58 -11.18 9.09
CA ALA A 389 19.95 -10.11 8.17
C ALA A 389 18.69 -9.49 7.55
N ALA A 390 18.44 -8.22 7.84
CA ALA A 390 17.23 -7.50 7.44
C ALA A 390 17.49 -6.07 6.98
N ARG A 391 16.66 -5.56 6.06
CA ARG A 391 16.72 -4.18 5.56
C ARG A 391 15.32 -3.62 5.30
N THR A 392 15.23 -2.31 5.05
CA THR A 392 14.00 -1.71 4.50
C THR A 392 14.10 -1.58 2.98
N ALA A 393 12.96 -1.71 2.31
CA ALA A 393 12.80 -1.48 0.88
C ALA A 393 11.55 -0.64 0.63
N THR A 394 11.45 -0.01 -0.53
CA THR A 394 10.27 0.79 -0.90
C THR A 394 9.70 0.40 -2.25
N ARG A 395 8.39 0.58 -2.37
CA ARG A 395 7.60 0.48 -3.60
C ARG A 395 6.60 1.64 -3.61
N ALA A 396 5.86 1.80 -4.70
CA ALA A 396 5.03 2.98 -4.87
C ALA A 396 3.96 3.14 -3.76
N GLY A 397 4.16 4.11 -2.87
CA GLY A 397 3.25 4.39 -1.75
C GLY A 397 3.41 3.50 -0.51
N HIS A 398 4.44 2.63 -0.45
CA HIS A 398 4.63 1.70 0.67
C HIS A 398 6.11 1.45 0.99
N VAL A 399 6.40 1.38 2.30
CA VAL A 399 7.67 0.88 2.83
C VAL A 399 7.41 -0.49 3.44
N TYR A 400 8.35 -1.41 3.24
CA TYR A 400 8.32 -2.76 3.78
C TYR A 400 9.72 -3.21 4.23
N ALA A 401 9.81 -4.34 4.92
CA ALA A 401 11.10 -4.94 5.28
C ALA A 401 11.44 -6.10 4.32
N GLU A 402 12.72 -6.36 4.15
CA GLU A 402 13.24 -7.55 3.48
C GLU A 402 14.14 -8.31 4.44
N VAL A 403 14.03 -9.65 4.40
CA VAL A 403 14.80 -10.60 5.21
C VAL A 403 15.63 -11.45 4.25
N PHE A 404 16.94 -11.50 4.46
CA PHE A 404 17.81 -12.37 3.67
C PHE A 404 17.80 -13.79 4.23
N THR A 405 17.62 -14.77 3.35
CA THR A 405 17.75 -16.21 3.65
C THR A 405 18.76 -16.86 2.69
N PRO A 406 19.70 -17.69 3.15
CA PRO A 406 20.69 -18.33 2.28
C PRO A 406 20.12 -19.11 1.09
N GLN A 407 18.93 -19.71 1.23
CA GLN A 407 18.29 -20.51 0.19
C GLN A 407 17.58 -19.69 -0.91
N ALA A 408 17.17 -18.46 -0.62
CA ALA A 408 16.27 -17.70 -1.51
C ALA A 408 16.62 -16.21 -1.66
N GLY A 409 17.70 -15.75 -1.03
CA GLY A 409 18.10 -14.35 -1.06
C GLY A 409 17.17 -13.44 -0.26
N TRP A 410 16.93 -12.23 -0.78
CA TRP A 410 16.12 -11.19 -0.14
C TRP A 410 14.61 -11.39 -0.35
N LEU A 411 13.94 -11.89 0.68
CA LEU A 411 12.49 -12.11 0.71
C LEU A 411 11.75 -10.92 1.32
N THR A 412 10.55 -10.61 0.83
CA THR A 412 9.75 -9.48 1.33
C THR A 412 8.85 -9.86 2.51
N THR A 413 8.63 -8.93 3.44
CA THR A 413 7.60 -9.02 4.48
C THR A 413 6.20 -8.61 4.01
N SER A 414 6.09 -7.98 2.84
CA SER A 414 4.84 -7.43 2.30
C SER A 414 4.69 -7.76 0.82
N LEU A 415 3.61 -8.43 0.43
CA LEU A 415 3.24 -8.61 -0.97
C LEU A 415 2.03 -7.75 -1.33
N THR A 416 2.09 -7.14 -2.51
CA THR A 416 0.94 -6.57 -3.22
C THR A 416 1.14 -6.75 -4.71
N ILE A 417 0.07 -6.94 -5.46
CA ILE A 417 0.10 -6.96 -6.92
C ILE A 417 0.29 -5.54 -7.47
N ASN A 418 -0.22 -4.52 -6.76
CA ASN A 418 -0.50 -3.19 -7.31
C ASN A 418 0.65 -2.16 -7.21
N GLU A 419 1.83 -2.59 -6.80
CA GLU A 419 2.98 -1.69 -6.59
C GLU A 419 4.26 -2.39 -7.07
N ILE A 420 4.99 -1.79 -8.01
CA ILE A 420 6.33 -2.26 -8.41
C ILE A 420 7.35 -1.69 -7.41
N PRO A 421 8.35 -2.50 -6.96
CA PRO A 421 9.48 -2.01 -6.17
C PRO A 421 10.23 -0.86 -6.85
N LEU A 422 10.69 0.09 -6.04
CA LEU A 422 11.39 1.31 -6.48
C LEU A 422 12.85 1.32 -6.04
N CYS A 423 13.14 0.95 -4.79
CA CYS A 423 14.50 0.96 -4.28
C CYS A 423 14.70 0.05 -3.05
N VAL A 424 15.97 -0.31 -2.82
CA VAL A 424 16.43 -1.08 -1.66
C VAL A 424 17.58 -0.37 -0.95
N SER A 425 17.70 -0.56 0.35
CA SER A 425 18.99 -0.34 1.05
C SER A 425 20.03 -1.34 0.54
N THR A 426 21.07 -0.85 -0.13
CA THR A 426 22.23 -1.65 -0.55
C THR A 426 23.33 -1.68 0.52
N ASN A 427 23.28 -0.78 1.49
CA ASN A 427 24.22 -0.63 2.60
C ASN A 427 23.45 -0.25 3.90
N GLU A 428 24.13 0.34 4.89
CA GLU A 428 23.50 0.85 6.12
C GLU A 428 22.61 2.08 5.91
N GLU A 429 22.83 2.80 4.80
CA GLU A 429 22.04 3.97 4.39
C GLU A 429 20.71 3.53 3.75
N GLN A 430 19.68 4.37 3.89
CA GLN A 430 18.41 4.09 3.24
C GLN A 430 18.31 4.76 1.87
N SER A 431 18.02 3.96 0.84
CA SER A 431 17.41 4.51 -0.38
C SER A 431 15.92 4.76 -0.15
N TYR A 432 15.53 6.03 -0.25
CA TYR A 432 14.15 6.50 -0.23
C TYR A 432 13.62 6.60 -1.66
N PHE A 433 12.30 6.50 -1.88
CA PHE A 433 11.72 6.63 -3.23
C PHE A 433 11.97 8.00 -3.89
N VAL A 434 12.25 9.04 -3.08
CA VAL A 434 12.68 10.36 -3.51
C VAL A 434 13.76 10.85 -2.54
N HIS A 435 14.67 11.69 -3.00
CA HIS A 435 15.65 12.40 -2.18
C HIS A 435 15.79 13.83 -2.71
N TRP A 436 16.17 14.79 -1.85
CA TRP A 436 16.47 16.15 -2.29
C TRP A 436 17.65 16.78 -1.55
N GLU A 437 18.39 17.61 -2.28
CA GLU A 437 19.56 18.35 -1.80
C GLU A 437 19.52 19.80 -2.32
N PRO A 438 19.79 20.80 -1.46
CA PRO A 438 20.05 20.69 -0.01
C PRO A 438 18.79 20.31 0.80
N TYR A 439 18.97 19.97 2.08
CA TYR A 439 17.86 19.67 3.00
C TYR A 439 17.13 20.95 3.39
N VAL A 440 16.06 21.26 2.66
CA VAL A 440 15.14 22.38 2.93
C VAL A 440 13.68 21.91 2.98
N PRO A 441 12.78 22.68 3.61
CA PRO A 441 11.36 22.37 3.66
C PRO A 441 10.74 22.13 2.27
N ALA A 442 10.44 20.86 1.99
CA ALA A 442 9.82 20.40 0.76
C ALA A 442 8.70 19.40 1.06
N LYS A 443 7.84 19.14 0.08
CA LYS A 443 6.77 18.15 0.22
C LYS A 443 6.45 17.39 -1.06
N VAL A 444 5.97 16.17 -0.86
CA VAL A 444 5.31 15.36 -1.90
C VAL A 444 3.86 15.84 -1.99
N VAL A 445 3.53 16.67 -2.99
CA VAL A 445 2.20 17.32 -3.13
C VAL A 445 1.13 16.33 -3.55
N ALA A 446 1.49 15.32 -4.34
CA ALA A 446 0.64 14.20 -4.69
C ALA A 446 1.50 12.96 -4.93
N TRP A 447 0.96 11.81 -4.51
CA TRP A 447 1.42 10.47 -4.90
C TRP A 447 0.20 9.70 -5.41
N GLU A 448 0.11 9.49 -6.71
CA GLU A 448 -0.98 8.73 -7.31
C GLU A 448 -0.43 7.43 -7.90
N SER A 449 -1.10 6.32 -7.63
CA SER A 449 -0.91 5.03 -8.31
C SER A 449 -2.23 4.57 -8.92
N LEU A 450 -2.22 4.27 -10.21
CA LEU A 450 -3.33 3.60 -10.90
C LEU A 450 -2.77 2.36 -11.61
N LEU A 451 -3.51 1.26 -11.58
CA LEU A 451 -2.99 0.01 -12.10
C LEU A 451 -3.97 -0.86 -12.89
N TYR A 452 -3.52 -1.05 -14.13
CA TYR A 452 -3.88 -1.70 -15.38
C TYR A 452 -3.71 -3.20 -15.67
N PRO A 453 -3.84 -4.22 -14.78
CA PRO A 453 -4.05 -5.60 -15.23
C PRO A 453 -4.90 -5.68 -16.51
N ARG A 454 -4.25 -6.14 -17.59
CA ARG A 454 -4.75 -6.45 -18.94
C ARG A 454 -4.36 -7.90 -19.17
N ILE A 455 -5.34 -8.79 -19.25
CA ILE A 455 -5.03 -10.18 -19.56
C ILE A 455 -4.60 -10.21 -21.03
N GLN A 456 -3.32 -10.52 -21.25
CA GLN A 456 -2.84 -10.96 -22.56
C GLN A 456 -2.98 -12.47 -22.54
N TYR A 457 -3.74 -12.98 -23.52
CA TYR A 457 -3.81 -14.39 -23.84
C TYR A 457 -2.72 -14.63 -24.90
N GLU A 458 -1.90 -15.64 -24.68
CA GLU A 458 -0.99 -16.19 -25.70
C GLU A 458 -1.72 -17.27 -26.51
#